data_AF-A0A3C1MVR1-F1
#
_entry.id   AF-A0A3C1MVR1-F1
#
_cell.length_a   1.000
_cell.length_b   1.000
_cell.length_c   1.000
_cell.angle_alpha   90.00
_cell.angle_beta   90.00
_cell.angle_gamma   90.00
#
_symmetry.space_group_name_H-M   'P 1'
#
loop_
_entity.id
_entity.type
_entity.pdbx_description
1 polymer ?
#
loop_
_entity_poly.entity_id
_entity_poly.type
_entity_poly.pdbx_seq_one_letter_code
_entity_poly.pdbx_strand_id
1 'polypeptide(L)'
;MNTEAMISLTHFKILLARETGQRFSIEQFVSDKIYARQILTVAEDSDQEKLILAALKLRELFELWPEAMPTPAAPAASPPNDHPNTQKYVTSLR
;
A
#
# COMPACT_ATOMS: atom_id res chain seq x y z
N MET A 1 17.26 8.34 17.50
CA MET A 1 15.88 8.77 17.17
C MET A 1 15.74 10.23 17.56
N ASN A 2 15.23 11.10 16.67
CA ASN A 2 15.10 12.54 16.95
C ASN A 2 13.93 12.80 17.92
N THR A 3 14.03 13.84 18.75
CA THR A 3 13.03 14.26 19.73
C THR A 3 11.65 14.47 19.08
N GLU A 4 11.61 15.06 17.88
CA GLU A 4 10.37 15.27 17.15
C GLU A 4 9.66 13.95 16.79
N ALA A 5 10.41 12.93 16.38
CA ALA A 5 9.85 11.61 16.07
C ALA A 5 9.24 10.96 17.31
N MET A 6 9.90 11.10 18.47
CA MET A 6 9.39 10.58 19.73
C MET A 6 8.10 11.29 20.20
N ILE A 7 8.06 12.62 20.05
CA ILE A 7 6.85 13.41 20.35
C ILE A 7 5.70 12.97 19.44
N SER A 8 5.96 12.83 18.13
CA SER A 8 4.96 12.42 17.15
C SER A 8 4.43 11.00 17.43
N LEU A 9 5.32 10.07 17.80
CA LEU A 9 4.94 8.70 18.20
C LEU A 9 4.10 8.68 19.48
N THR A 10 4.45 9.51 20.46
CA THR A 10 3.69 9.60 21.72
C THR A 10 2.31 10.19 21.48
N HIS A 11 2.23 11.24 20.65
CA HIS A 11 0.97 11.85 20.27
C HIS A 11 0.07 10.86 19.52
N PHE A 12 0.63 10.17 18.52
CA PHE A 12 -0.07 9.12 17.78
C PHE A 12 -0.57 8.00 18.69
N LYS A 13 0.26 7.51 19.62
CA LYS A 13 -0.13 6.50 20.61
C LYS A 13 -1.38 6.90 21.40
N ILE A 14 -1.41 8.15 21.86
CA ILE A 14 -2.53 8.69 22.64
C ILE A 14 -3.79 8.80 21.77
N LEU A 15 -3.66 9.32 20.55
CA LEU A 15 -4.77 9.44 19.61
C LEU A 15 -5.34 8.07 19.26
N LEU A 16 -4.49 7.12 18.86
CA LEU A 16 -4.93 5.78 18.48
C LEU A 16 -5.68 5.09 19.63
N ALA A 17 -5.15 5.17 20.84
CA ALA A 17 -5.80 4.57 22.01
C ALA A 17 -7.15 5.23 22.34
N ARG A 18 -7.28 6.55 22.16
CA ARG A 18 -8.53 7.29 22.43
C ARG A 18 -9.61 7.00 21.40
N GLU A 19 -9.24 7.03 20.13
CA GLU A 19 -10.21 6.95 19.03
C GLU A 19 -10.61 5.51 18.69
N THR A 20 -9.71 4.53 18.88
CA THR A 20 -9.94 3.14 18.47
C THR A 20 -9.88 2.13 19.60
N GLY A 21 -9.40 2.53 20.79
CA GLY A 21 -9.12 1.60 21.89
C GLY A 21 -7.92 0.68 21.65
N GLN A 22 -7.23 0.78 20.51
CA GLN A 22 -6.10 -0.09 20.19
C GLN A 22 -4.86 0.25 21.01
N ARG A 23 -4.10 -0.80 21.33
CA ARG A 23 -2.80 -0.67 21.99
C ARG A 23 -1.71 -0.47 20.94
N PHE A 24 -0.86 0.51 21.19
CA PHE A 24 0.27 0.85 20.34
C PHE A 24 1.60 0.68 21.09
N SER A 25 2.51 -0.11 20.51
CA SER A 25 3.87 -0.29 21.00
C SER A 25 4.86 0.50 20.15
N ILE A 26 5.48 1.51 20.75
CA ILE A 26 6.51 2.32 20.08
C ILE A 26 7.72 1.45 19.71
N GLU A 27 8.12 0.55 20.59
CA GLU A 27 9.27 -0.34 20.35
C GLU A 27 9.05 -1.24 19.14
N GLN A 28 7.86 -1.84 19.02
CA GLN A 28 7.50 -2.65 17.85
C GLN A 28 7.39 -1.78 16.60
N PHE A 29 6.83 -0.58 16.70
CA PHE A 29 6.76 0.35 15.58
C PHE A 29 8.13 0.69 14.99
N VAL A 30 9.11 0.94 15.84
CA VAL A 30 10.46 1.31 15.39
C VAL A 30 11.24 0.09 14.88
N SER A 31 10.98 -1.09 15.44
CA SER A 31 11.75 -2.31 15.15
C SER A 31 11.18 -3.14 14.00
N ASP A 32 9.88 -3.03 13.72
CA ASP A 32 9.17 -3.81 12.71
C ASP A 32 8.45 -2.88 11.70
N LYS A 33 9.03 -2.80 10.49
CA LYS A 33 8.49 -1.99 9.40
C LYS A 33 7.13 -2.47 8.90
N ILE A 34 6.82 -3.77 9.01
CA ILE A 34 5.53 -4.31 8.58
C ILE A 34 4.46 -3.86 9.58
N TYR A 35 4.72 -4.03 10.87
CA TYR A 35 3.83 -3.54 11.92
C TYR A 35 3.61 -2.02 11.80
N ALA A 36 4.67 -1.25 11.57
CA ALA A 36 4.58 0.19 11.37
C ALA A 36 3.70 0.57 10.17
N ARG A 37 3.84 -0.12 9.03
CA ARG A 37 2.99 0.13 7.85
C ARG A 37 1.53 -0.23 8.12
N GLN A 38 1.26 -1.38 8.73
CA GLN A 38 -0.10 -1.84 9.02
C GLN A 38 -0.84 -0.86 9.92
N ILE A 39 -0.20 -0.42 11.01
CA ILE A 39 -0.86 0.48 11.97
C ILE A 39 -1.08 1.88 11.37
N LEU A 40 -0.17 2.35 10.52
CA LEU A 40 -0.35 3.62 9.81
C LEU A 40 -1.48 3.53 8.78
N THR A 41 -1.58 2.46 8.00
CA THR A 41 -2.69 2.26 7.06
C THR A 41 -4.04 2.24 7.77
N VAL A 42 -4.15 1.51 8.89
CA VAL A 42 -5.40 1.50 9.68
C VAL A 42 -5.75 2.89 10.22
N ALA A 43 -4.75 3.67 10.63
CA ALA A 43 -4.96 5.03 11.11
C ALA A 43 -5.31 6.02 10.00
N GLU A 44 -4.79 5.82 8.78
CA GLU A 44 -5.11 6.60 7.58
C GLU A 44 -6.52 6.33 7.07
N ASP A 45 -7.03 5.10 7.24
CA ASP A 45 -8.40 4.70 6.86
C ASP A 45 -9.47 5.09 7.91
N SER A 46 -9.08 5.79 8.98
CA SER A 46 -10.00 6.22 10.05
C SER A 46 -10.80 7.46 9.67
N ASP A 47 -12.01 7.61 10.22
CA ASP A 47 -12.81 8.84 10.08
C ASP A 47 -12.26 10.02 10.93
N GLN A 48 -11.25 9.77 11.77
CA GLN A 48 -10.69 10.77 12.67
C GLN A 48 -9.55 11.54 12.01
N GLU A 49 -9.85 12.76 11.52
CA GLU A 49 -8.88 13.63 10.83
C GLU A 49 -7.55 13.78 11.59
N LYS A 50 -7.60 13.97 12.92
CA LYS A 50 -6.39 14.12 13.74
C LYS A 50 -5.50 12.87 13.72
N LEU A 51 -6.12 11.70 13.67
CA LEU A 51 -5.41 10.42 13.62
C LEU A 51 -4.79 10.21 12.23
N ILE A 52 -5.52 10.55 11.17
CA ILE A 52 -5.03 10.52 9.78
C ILE A 52 -3.80 11.42 9.63
N LEU A 53 -3.89 12.68 10.07
CA LEU A 53 -2.78 13.63 9.98
C LEU A 53 -1.57 13.18 10.79
N ALA A 54 -1.79 12.58 11.97
CA ALA A 54 -0.71 12.03 12.78
C ALA A 54 -0.03 10.82 12.09
N ALA A 55 -0.81 9.97 11.42
CA ALA A 55 -0.28 8.84 10.66
C ALA A 55 0.57 9.30 9.46
N LEU A 56 0.06 10.26 8.68
CA LEU A 56 0.79 10.83 7.55
C LEU A 56 2.12 11.47 7.98
N LYS A 57 2.12 12.24 9.08
CA LYS A 57 3.35 12.82 9.63
C LYS A 57 4.37 11.74 10.02
N LEU A 58 3.92 10.66 10.66
CA LEU A 58 4.81 9.56 11.01
C LEU A 58 5.34 8.82 9.77
N ARG A 59 4.53 8.69 8.72
CA ARG A 59 4.96 8.06 7.46
C ARG A 59 6.12 8.81 6.82
N GLU A 60 6.04 10.14 6.80
CA GLU A 60 7.11 11.02 6.32
C GLU A 60 8.37 10.88 7.18
N LEU A 61 8.23 10.98 8.51
CA LEU A 61 9.37 10.93 9.45
C LEU A 61 10.13 9.59 9.45
N PHE A 62 9.46 8.48 9.14
CA PHE A 62 10.05 7.14 9.13
C PHE A 62 10.29 6.60 7.71
N GLU A 63 10.06 7.42 6.67
CA GLU A 63 10.21 7.06 5.26
C GLU A 63 9.43 5.76 4.90
N LEU A 64 8.27 5.56 5.53
CA LEU A 64 7.43 4.36 5.38
C LEU A 64 6.49 4.45 4.17
N TRP A 65 7.00 4.99 3.07
CA TRP A 65 6.28 5.03 1.81
C TRP A 65 6.13 3.61 1.28
N PRO A 66 4.97 3.28 0.67
CA PRO A 66 4.87 2.04 -0.09
C PRO A 66 6.01 2.03 -1.12
N GLU A 67 6.81 0.97 -1.12
CA GLU A 67 7.76 0.76 -2.20
C GLU A 67 6.95 0.75 -3.48
N ALA A 68 7.34 1.58 -4.45
CA ALA A 68 6.73 1.55 -5.78
C ALA A 68 6.74 0.10 -6.23
N MET A 69 5.55 -0.50 -6.34
CA MET A 69 5.44 -1.87 -6.86
C MET A 69 6.18 -1.88 -8.20
N PRO A 70 7.12 -2.82 -8.42
CA PRO A 70 7.68 -2.99 -9.75
C PRO A 70 6.50 -3.19 -10.70
N THR A 71 6.39 -2.30 -11.69
CA THR A 71 5.38 -2.39 -12.74
C THR A 71 5.38 -3.82 -13.26
N PRO A 72 4.23 -4.51 -13.29
CA PRO A 72 4.19 -5.86 -13.87
C PRO A 72 4.81 -5.78 -15.26
N ALA A 73 5.88 -6.53 -15.50
CA ALA A 73 6.44 -6.65 -16.83
C ALA A 73 5.28 -7.05 -17.75
N ALA A 74 4.97 -6.17 -18.71
CA ALA A 74 3.96 -6.43 -19.72
C ALA A 74 4.23 -7.84 -20.29
N PRO A 75 3.22 -8.71 -20.40
CA PRO A 75 3.42 -10.04 -20.95
C PRO A 75 4.10 -9.89 -22.30
N ALA A 76 5.29 -10.50 -22.43
CA ALA A 76 5.99 -10.59 -23.70
C ALA A 76 4.99 -11.12 -24.73
N ALA A 77 4.77 -10.35 -25.80
CA ALA A 77 3.97 -10.77 -26.93
C ALA A 77 4.58 -12.05 -27.50
N SER A 78 3.98 -13.19 -27.19
CA SER A 78 4.25 -14.44 -27.90
C SER A 78 3.91 -14.21 -29.39
N PRO A 79 4.77 -14.63 -30.33
CA PRO A 79 4.54 -14.43 -31.76
C PRO A 79 3.25 -15.15 -32.19
N PRO A 80 2.50 -14.63 -33.18
CA PRO A 80 1.30 -15.30 -33.67
C PRO A 80 1.73 -16.60 -34.36
N ASN A 81 1.31 -17.73 -33.78
CA ASN A 81 1.37 -19.03 -34.44
C ASN A 81 0.38 -18.99 -35.61
N ASP A 82 0.93 -18.92 -36.81
CA ASP A 82 0.26 -19.04 -38.11
C ASP A 82 -0.26 -20.49 -38.26
N HIS A 83 -1.54 -20.72 -37.96
CA HIS A 83 -2.26 -21.91 -38.40
C HIS A 83 -3.20 -21.53 -39.55
N PRO A 84 -2.92 -21.96 -40.80
CA PRO A 84 -3.84 -21.74 -41.92
C PRO A 84 -4.95 -22.80 -41.86
N ASN A 85 -6.05 -22.50 -41.16
CA ASN A 85 -7.27 -23.30 -41.29
C ASN A 85 -7.97 -22.95 -42.60
N THR A 86 -8.03 -23.94 -43.48
CA THR A 86 -8.53 -23.86 -44.85
C THR A 86 -10.06 -23.81 -44.84
N GLN A 87 -10.65 -22.64 -45.05
CA GLN A 87 -12.06 -22.51 -45.42
C GLN A 87 -12.19 -21.71 -46.71
N LYS A 88 -12.03 -22.41 -47.84
CA LYS A 88 -12.45 -21.95 -49.16
C LYS A 88 -13.99 -21.99 -49.22
N TYR A 89 -14.64 -20.87 -48.94
CA TYR A 89 -16.00 -20.63 -49.44
C TYR A 89 -15.87 -19.87 -50.76
N VAL A 90 -15.97 -20.60 -51.89
CA VAL A 90 -16.26 -19.98 -53.19
C VAL A 90 -17.63 -20.47 -53.63
N THR A 91 -18.55 -19.54 -53.53
CA THR A 91 -19.82 -19.39 -54.23
C THR A 91 -19.86 -20.08 -55.58
N SER A 92 -20.83 -20.98 -55.78
CA SER A 92 -21.46 -21.24 -57.09
C SER A 92 -22.80 -21.92 -56.86
N LEU A 93 -23.85 -21.09 -56.75
CA LEU A 93 -25.24 -21.50 -56.87
C LEU A 93 -25.71 -21.03 -58.25
N ARG A 94 -26.19 -22.00 -59.04
CA ARG A 94 -26.92 -21.90 -60.32
C ARG A 94 -26.14 -21.70 -61.62
#